data_AF-A0A350C665-F1
#
_entry.id   AF-A0A350C665-F1
#
_cell.length_a   1.000
_cell.length_b   1.000
_cell.length_c   1.000
_cell.angle_alpha   90.00
_cell.angle_beta   90.00
_cell.angle_gamma   90.00
#
_symmetry.space_group_name_H-M   'P 1'
#
loop_
_entity.id
_entity.type
_entity.pdbx_description
1 polymer ?
#
loop_
_entity_poly.entity_id
_entity_poly.type
_entity_poly.pdbx_seq_one_letter_code
_entity_poly.pdbx_strand_id
1 'polypeptide(L)' 'WRDMRVSSMTDLILMKLLRVKQIEENEGQTIISEGLDANYLDIINYAIFALIKLSE' A
#
# COMPACT_ATOMS: atom_id res chain seq x y z
N TRP A 1 -6.13 -11.68 -0.26
CA TRP A 1 -4.95 -11.78 -1.15
C TRP A 1 -4.90 -13.10 -1.92
N ARG A 2 -5.26 -14.25 -1.33
CA ARG A 2 -5.21 -15.56 -2.01
C ARG A 2 -6.04 -15.66 -3.30
N ASP A 3 -7.21 -15.04 -3.33
CA ASP A 3 -8.11 -14.98 -4.50
C ASP A 3 -7.89 -13.72 -5.36
N MET A 4 -6.96 -12.86 -4.98
CA MET A 4 -6.69 -11.62 -5.70
C MET A 4 -5.70 -11.85 -6.83
N ARG A 5 -5.87 -11.13 -7.94
CA ARG A 5 -4.86 -11.07 -9.00
C ARG A 5 -3.64 -10.30 -8.49
N VAL A 6 -2.46 -10.68 -8.96
CA VAL A 6 -1.20 -9.94 -8.68
C VAL A 6 -1.33 -8.48 -9.08
N SER A 7 -1.96 -8.19 -10.23
CA SER A 7 -2.24 -6.81 -10.67
C SER A 7 -3.06 -6.02 -9.66
N SER A 8 -4.06 -6.63 -9.02
CA SER A 8 -4.86 -5.96 -7.99
C SER A 8 -4.04 -5.60 -6.75
N MET A 9 -3.07 -6.44 -6.37
CA MET A 9 -2.13 -6.11 -5.29
C MET A 9 -1.19 -4.97 -5.69
N THR A 10 -0.75 -4.92 -6.96
CA THR A 10 -0.02 -3.76 -7.50
C THR A 10 -0.84 -2.47 -7.43
N ASP A 11 -2.12 -2.51 -7.79
CA ASP A 11 -3.01 -1.34 -7.72
C ASP A 11 -3.16 -0.84 -6.28
N LEU A 12 -3.28 -1.74 -5.30
CA LEU A 12 -3.32 -1.39 -3.88
C LEU A 12 -2.02 -0.73 -3.41
N ILE A 13 -0.86 -1.23 -3.86
CA ILE A 13 0.45 -0.63 -3.56
C ILE A 13 0.54 0.78 -4.14
N LEU A 14 0.13 0.98 -5.40
CA LEU A 14 0.16 2.29 -6.05
C LEU A 14 -0.76 3.29 -5.35
N MET A 15 -1.95 2.85 -4.91
CA MET A 15 -2.87 3.69 -4.14
C MET A 15 -2.28 4.11 -2.79
N LYS A 16 -1.65 3.20 -2.04
CA LYS A 16 -0.99 3.51 -0.77
C LYS A 16 0.22 4.44 -0.99
N LEU A 17 0.98 4.26 -2.07
CA LEU A 17 2.08 5.16 -2.42
C LEU A 17 1.59 6.58 -2.76
N LEU A 18 0.50 6.70 -3.54
CA LEU A 18 -0.11 7.99 -3.82
C LEU A 18 -0.60 8.66 -2.53
N ARG A 19 -1.13 7.88 -1.59
CA ARG A 19 -1.55 8.40 -0.29
C ARG A 19 -0.37 8.95 0.52
N VAL A 20 0.74 8.23 0.58
CA VAL A 20 1.98 8.69 1.25
C VAL A 20 2.42 10.03 0.68
N LYS A 21 2.52 10.14 -0.66
CA LYS A 21 2.91 11.39 -1.33
C LYS A 21 2.00 12.56 -0.94
N GLN A 22 0.68 12.33 -0.93
CA GLN A 22 -0.28 13.36 -0.55
C GLN A 22 -0.12 13.79 0.91
N ILE A 23 0.20 12.86 1.83
CA ILE A 23 0.45 13.20 3.23
C ILE A 23 1.72 14.04 3.37
N GLU A 24 2.79 13.68 2.65
CA GLU A 24 4.04 14.45 2.62
C GLU A 24 3.84 15.85 2.04
N GLU A 25 3.09 15.98 0.94
CA GLU A 25 2.73 17.27 0.33
C GLU A 25 1.91 18.17 1.25
N ASN A 26 1.11 17.59 2.14
CA ASN A 26 0.35 18.31 3.17
C ASN A 26 1.17 18.58 4.44
N GLU A 27 2.51 18.46 4.39
CA GLU A 27 3.42 18.63 5.55
C GLU A 27 3.06 17.72 6.74
N GLY A 28 2.53 16.52 6.45
CA GLY A 28 2.07 15.59 7.48
C GLY A 28 0.73 15.96 8.13
N GLN A 29 0.09 17.07 7.73
CA GLN A 29 -1.24 17.41 8.22
C GLN A 29 -2.27 16.47 7.61
N THR A 30 -2.90 15.66 8.45
CA THR A 30 -3.97 14.75 8.05
C THR A 30 -5.21 15.01 8.90
N ILE A 31 -6.36 15.13 8.22
CA ILE A 31 -7.63 15.48 8.89
C ILE A 31 -8.12 14.29 9.72
N ILE A 32 -8.08 13.09 9.14
CA ILE A 32 -8.40 11.77 9.74
C ILE A 32 -7.71 10.72 8.85
N SER A 33 -6.45 10.39 9.10
CA SER A 33 -5.72 9.40 8.28
C SER A 33 -4.93 8.43 9.15
N GLU A 34 -4.83 7.19 8.69
CA GLU A 34 -3.74 6.30 9.09
C GLU A 34 -2.40 7.01 8.82
N GLY A 35 -1.47 6.92 9.77
CA GLY A 35 -0.15 7.51 9.67
C GLY A 35 0.69 6.92 8.53
N LEU A 36 1.82 7.55 8.22
CA LEU A 36 2.74 7.09 7.16
C LEU A 36 3.19 5.64 7.39
N ASP A 37 3.54 5.29 8.62
CA ASP A 37 4.02 3.95 8.99
C ASP A 37 3.05 2.85 8.62
N ALA A 38 1.75 3.05 8.87
CA ALA A 38 0.71 2.09 8.51
C ALA A 38 0.61 1.90 6.99
N ASN A 39 0.72 2.99 6.23
CA ASN A 39 0.69 2.91 4.76
C ASN A 39 1.92 2.17 4.21
N TYR A 40 3.10 2.35 4.79
CA TYR A 40 4.29 1.60 4.41
C TYR A 40 4.18 0.11 4.77
N LEU A 41 3.66 -0.22 5.96
CA LEU A 41 3.42 -1.60 6.36
C LEU A 41 2.44 -2.31 5.40
N ASP A 42 1.39 -1.62 4.98
CA ASP A 42 0.45 -2.16 3.99
C ASP A 42 1.11 -2.43 2.63
N ILE A 43 1.93 -1.49 2.14
CA ILE A 43 2.69 -1.68 0.89
C ILE A 43 3.56 -2.94 0.98
N ILE A 44 4.29 -3.12 2.08
CA ILE A 44 5.14 -4.29 2.32
C ILE A 44 4.30 -5.57 2.36
N ASN A 45 3.16 -5.55 3.06
CA ASN A 45 2.27 -6.72 3.14
C ASN A 45 1.74 -7.14 1.77
N TYR A 46 1.25 -6.19 0.95
CA TYR A 46 0.78 -6.50 -0.40
C TYR A 46 1.89 -6.98 -1.31
N ALA A 47 3.11 -6.43 -1.18
CA ALA A 47 4.27 -6.91 -1.92
C ALA A 47 4.63 -8.36 -1.55
N ILE A 48 4.63 -8.70 -0.26
CA ILE A 48 4.88 -10.06 0.21
C ILE A 48 3.80 -11.02 -0.30
N PHE A 49 2.52 -10.63 -0.22
CA PHE A 49 1.44 -11.47 -0.75
C PHE A 49 1.54 -11.69 -2.25
N ALA A 50 1.93 -10.67 -3.01
CA ALA A 50 2.19 -10.81 -4.44
C ALA A 50 3.34 -11.78 -4.72
N LEU A 51 4.44 -11.69 -3.97
CA LEU A 51 5.59 -12.60 -4.12
C LEU A 51 5.23 -14.05 -3.78
N ILE A 52 4.49 -14.27 -2.69
CA ILE A 52 3.97 -15.60 -2.34
C ILE A 52 3.10 -16.13 -3.48
N LYS A 53 2.20 -15.29 -4.02
CA LYS A 53 1.28 -15.70 -5.08
C LYS A 53 1.94 -16.00 -6.42
N LEU A 54 3.07 -15.35 -6.73
CA LEU A 54 3.88 -15.66 -7.92
C LEU A 54 4.66 -16.97 -7.80
N SER A 55 4.84 -17.46 -6.57
CA SER A 55 5.58 -18.69 -6.27
C SER A 55 4.67 -19.90 -6.03
N GLU A 56 3.35 -19.71 -6.03
CA GLU A 56 2.32 -20.77 -6.05
C GLU A 56 2.09 -21.28 -7.48
#